data_AF-A0A3S5CP88-F1
#
_entry.id   AF-A0A3S5CP88-F1
#
_cell.length_a   1.000
_cell.length_b   1.000
_cell.length_c   1.000
_cell.angle_alpha   90.00
_cell.angle_beta   90.00
_cell.angle_gamma   90.00
#
_symmetry.space_group_name_H-M   'P 1'
#
loop_
_entity.id
_entity.type
_entity.pdbx_description
1 polymer ?
#
loop_
_entity_poly.entity_id
_entity_poly.type
_entity_poly.pdbx_seq_one_letter_code
_entity_poly.pdbx_strand_id
1 'polypeptide(L)'
;MNIVIDEYSVWTTALKADRLLNRLPAEQIAHLGDGFAWDITDEDVIVARRYLVGARVQAVVLGREIARMVAAPEGVLLEHPARRDLATA
;
A
#
# COMPACT_ATOMS: atom_id res chain seq x y z
N MET A 1 7.96 16.41 -7.35
CA MET A 1 8.94 15.34 -7.06
C MET A 1 9.12 14.54 -8.34
N ASN A 2 10.33 14.49 -8.90
CA ASN A 2 10.59 13.77 -10.16
C ASN A 2 11.04 12.36 -9.79
N ILE A 3 10.16 11.38 -9.89
CA ILE A 3 10.48 9.97 -9.55
C ILE A 3 11.18 9.36 -10.76
N VAL A 4 12.37 8.81 -10.55
CA VAL A 4 13.04 7.98 -11.56
C VAL A 4 12.36 6.61 -11.51
N ILE A 5 11.59 6.28 -12.54
CA ILE A 5 10.92 4.98 -12.64
C ILE A 5 11.80 4.08 -13.51
N ASP A 6 12.35 3.04 -12.89
CA ASP A 6 13.15 2.01 -13.53
C ASP A 6 12.46 0.63 -13.48
N GLU A 7 13.06 -0.36 -14.14
CA GLU A 7 12.53 -1.74 -14.18
C GLU A 7 12.43 -2.35 -12.77
N TYR A 8 13.39 -2.03 -11.91
CA TYR A 8 13.41 -2.51 -10.53
C TYR A 8 12.18 -2.02 -9.76
N SER A 9 11.84 -0.74 -9.89
CA SER A 9 10.67 -0.10 -9.27
C SER A 9 9.36 -0.71 -9.74
N VAL A 10 9.24 -1.00 -11.04
CA VAL A 10 8.06 -1.68 -11.60
C VAL A 10 7.94 -3.10 -11.04
N TRP A 11 9.04 -3.84 -10.97
CA TRP A 11 9.08 -5.20 -10.42
C TRP A 11 8.72 -5.23 -8.93
N THR A 12 9.29 -4.33 -8.12
CA THR A 12 8.97 -4.24 -6.68
C THR A 12 7.49 -3.94 -6.48
N THR A 13 6.96 -2.94 -7.21
CA THR A 13 5.54 -2.56 -7.13
C THR A 13 4.62 -3.74 -7.52
N ALA A 14 4.98 -4.49 -8.56
CA ALA A 14 4.22 -5.67 -8.98
C ALA A 14 4.19 -6.76 -7.90
N LEU A 15 5.33 -7.03 -7.24
CA LEU A 15 5.41 -8.00 -6.15
C LEU A 15 4.61 -7.57 -4.92
N LYS A 16 4.67 -6.29 -4.55
CA LYS A 16 3.82 -5.74 -3.49
C LYS A 16 2.34 -5.95 -3.81
N ALA A 17 1.93 -5.67 -5.05
CA ALA A 17 0.55 -5.89 -5.50
C ALA A 17 0.14 -7.37 -5.44
N ASP A 18 1.02 -8.28 -5.89
CA ASP A 18 0.74 -9.73 -5.85
C ASP A 18 0.67 -10.26 -4.41
N ARG A 19 1.48 -9.72 -3.49
CA ARG A 19 1.35 -10.02 -2.06
C ARG A 19 -0.01 -9.56 -1.51
N LEU A 20 -0.43 -8.33 -1.79
CA LEU A 20 -1.74 -7.80 -1.37
C LEU A 20 -2.91 -8.61 -1.92
N LEU A 21 -2.77 -9.16 -3.13
CA LEU A 21 -3.79 -10.00 -3.77
C LEU A 21 -3.71 -11.47 -3.37
N ASN A 22 -2.84 -11.85 -2.42
CA ASN A 22 -2.57 -13.25 -2.03
C ASN A 22 -2.20 -14.15 -3.23
N ARG A 23 -1.49 -13.60 -4.21
CA ARG A 23 -1.00 -14.30 -5.41
C ARG A 23 0.47 -14.69 -5.31
N LEU A 24 1.18 -14.15 -4.31
CA LEU A 24 2.59 -14.43 -4.09
C LEU A 24 2.77 -15.66 -3.18
N PRO A 25 3.49 -16.71 -3.60
CA PRO A 25 3.73 -17.89 -2.78
C PRO A 25 4.45 -17.58 -1.46
N ALA A 26 4.15 -18.36 -0.42
CA ALA A 26 4.73 -18.14 0.91
C ALA A 26 6.25 -18.32 0.91
N GLU A 27 6.77 -19.27 0.12
CA GLU A 27 8.21 -19.51 -0.06
C GLU A 27 8.91 -18.30 -0.66
N GLN A 28 8.24 -17.61 -1.60
CA GLN A 28 8.77 -16.42 -2.24
C GLN A 28 8.76 -15.21 -1.28
N ILE A 29 7.70 -15.08 -0.47
CA ILE A 29 7.65 -14.07 0.60
C ILE A 29 8.79 -14.31 1.60
N ALA A 30 9.00 -15.56 2.02
CA ALA A 30 10.06 -15.93 2.95
C ALA A 30 11.46 -15.68 2.38
N HIS A 31 11.68 -15.98 1.09
CA HIS A 31 12.96 -15.73 0.42
C HIS A 31 13.30 -14.24 0.36
N LEU A 32 12.32 -13.38 0.08
CA LEU A 32 12.50 -11.93 0.06
C LEU A 32 12.68 -11.36 1.47
N GLY A 33 11.96 -11.91 2.45
CA GLY A 33 12.09 -11.59 3.87
C GLY A 33 11.81 -10.12 4.20
N ASP A 34 12.27 -9.70 5.39
CA ASP A 34 12.06 -8.33 5.90
C ASP A 34 12.96 -7.29 5.21
N GLY A 35 13.96 -7.74 4.45
CA GLY A 35 14.83 -6.86 3.66
C GLY A 35 14.15 -6.28 2.42
N PHE A 36 13.02 -6.85 2.00
CA PHE A 36 12.23 -6.31 0.90
C PHE A 36 11.30 -5.20 1.40
N ALA A 37 11.23 -4.10 0.66
CA ALA A 37 10.45 -2.91 1.02
C ALA A 37 8.93 -3.14 0.87
N TRP A 38 8.34 -3.92 1.77
CA TRP A 38 6.94 -4.33 1.68
C TRP A 38 5.92 -3.21 1.85
N ASP A 39 6.31 -2.10 2.49
CA ASP A 39 5.43 -0.97 2.70
C ASP A 39 4.99 -0.35 1.38
N ILE A 40 3.72 0.04 1.32
CA ILE A 40 3.14 0.75 0.18
C ILE A 40 3.31 2.25 0.36
N THR A 41 4.02 2.85 -0.59
CA THR A 41 4.34 4.28 -0.64
C THR A 41 3.53 5.01 -1.70
N ASP A 42 3.63 6.34 -1.74
CA ASP A 42 3.00 7.14 -2.80
C ASP A 42 3.70 6.95 -4.15
N GLU A 43 4.99 6.59 -4.15
CA GLU A 43 5.74 6.27 -5.36
C GLU A 43 5.24 4.98 -6.00
N ASP A 44 4.94 3.95 -5.19
CA ASP A 44 4.33 2.70 -5.65
C ASP A 44 2.99 2.98 -6.35
N VAL A 45 2.19 3.92 -5.86
CA VAL A 45 0.92 4.32 -6.51
C VAL A 45 1.16 4.94 -7.88
N ILE A 46 2.19 5.79 -8.00
CA ILE A 46 2.55 6.43 -9.27
C ILE A 46 3.03 5.38 -10.28
N VAL A 47 3.90 4.46 -9.85
CA VAL A 47 4.38 3.33 -10.68
C VAL A 47 3.21 2.43 -11.09
N ALA A 48 2.35 2.04 -10.15
CA ALA A 48 1.21 1.16 -10.41
C ALA A 48 0.26 1.73 -11.46
N ARG A 49 -0.13 3.01 -11.33
CA ARG A 49 -1.05 3.66 -12.28
C ARG A 49 -0.49 3.78 -13.69
N ARG A 50 0.84 3.79 -13.84
CA ARG A 50 1.50 4.01 -15.13
C ARG A 50 1.93 2.70 -15.81
N TYR A 51 2.26 1.67 -15.04
CA TYR A 51 2.92 0.46 -15.57
C TYR A 51 2.26 -0.87 -15.19
N LEU A 52 1.35 -0.90 -14.22
CA LEU A 52 0.60 -2.11 -13.88
C LEU A 52 -0.78 -2.10 -14.54
N VAL A 53 -1.44 -3.26 -14.52
CA VAL A 53 -2.74 -3.47 -15.18
C VAL A 53 -3.75 -4.15 -14.26
N GLY A 54 -5.02 -3.76 -14.41
CA GLY A 54 -6.15 -4.39 -13.75
C GLY A 54 -6.09 -4.34 -12.22
N ALA A 55 -6.38 -5.47 -11.58
CA ALA A 55 -6.50 -5.58 -10.12
C ALA A 55 -5.24 -5.15 -9.36
N ARG A 56 -4.05 -5.27 -9.97
CA ARG A 56 -2.79 -4.84 -9.33
C ARG A 56 -2.75 -3.33 -9.05
N VAL A 57 -3.32 -2.52 -9.94
CA VAL A 57 -3.39 -1.06 -9.73
C VAL A 57 -4.26 -0.74 -8.51
N GLN A 58 -5.44 -1.36 -8.44
CA GLN A 58 -6.38 -1.11 -7.34
C GLN A 58 -5.86 -1.65 -6.00
N ALA A 59 -5.17 -2.79 -6.02
CA ALA A 59 -4.54 -3.34 -4.82
C ALA A 59 -3.51 -2.37 -4.22
N VAL A 60 -2.63 -1.78 -5.04
CA VAL A 60 -1.63 -0.81 -4.57
C VAL A 60 -2.30 0.47 -4.07
N VAL A 61 -3.31 0.99 -4.77
CA VAL A 61 -4.04 2.19 -4.33
C VAL A 61 -4.72 1.96 -2.98
N LEU A 62 -5.47 0.86 -2.83
CA LEU A 62 -6.14 0.51 -1.58
C LEU A 62 -5.15 0.22 -0.45
N GLY A 63 -4.07 -0.52 -0.74
CA GLY A 63 -3.00 -0.77 0.22
C GLY A 63 -2.38 0.52 0.75
N ARG A 64 -2.22 1.53 -0.11
CA ARG A 64 -1.75 2.85 0.31
C ARG A 64 -2.75 3.59 1.19
N GLU A 65 -4.03 3.52 0.83
CA GLU A 65 -5.11 4.14 1.62
C GLU A 65 -5.19 3.54 3.03
N ILE A 66 -5.17 2.21 3.14
CA ILE A 66 -5.14 1.50 4.42
C ILE A 66 -3.91 1.94 5.24
N ALA A 67 -2.72 2.00 4.63
CA ALA A 67 -1.52 2.45 5.32
C ALA A 67 -1.65 3.88 5.88
N ARG A 68 -2.31 4.79 5.14
CA ARG A 68 -2.60 6.15 5.62
C ARG A 68 -3.62 6.15 6.77
N MET A 69 -4.66 5.33 6.69
CA MET A 69 -5.66 5.19 7.76
C MET A 69 -5.03 4.67 9.06
N VAL A 70 -4.12 3.70 8.95
CA VAL A 70 -3.37 3.17 10.10
C VAL A 70 -2.46 4.25 10.72
N ALA A 71 -1.83 5.09 9.89
CA ALA A 71 -0.98 6.18 10.35
C ALA A 71 -1.78 7.38 10.92
N ALA A 72 -3.05 7.53 10.57
CA ALA A 72 -3.95 8.59 11.02
C ALA A 72 -5.22 8.01 11.70
N PRO A 73 -5.07 7.35 12.86
CA PRO A 73 -6.16 6.59 13.50
C PRO A 73 -7.36 7.44 13.93
N GLU A 74 -7.21 8.76 13.99
CA GLU A 74 -8.24 9.68 14.51
C GLU A 74 -9.33 10.05 13.50
N GLY A 75 -9.11 9.87 12.19
CA GLY A 75 -10.07 10.29 11.15
C GLY A 75 -11.43 9.61 11.26
N VAL A 76 -11.46 8.30 11.55
CA VAL A 76 -12.71 7.52 11.66
C VAL A 76 -13.47 7.84 12.96
N LEU A 77 -12.76 8.17 14.05
CA LEU A 77 -13.37 8.49 15.34
C LEU A 77 -14.05 9.86 15.32
N LEU A 78 -13.47 10.82 14.60
CA LEU A 78 -13.99 12.19 14.48
C LEU A 78 -15.22 12.29 13.56
N GLU A 79 -15.33 11.41 12.56
CA GLU A 79 -16.45 11.39 11.61
C GLU A 79 -17.64 10.52 12.07
N HIS A 80 -17.43 9.59 13.01
CA HIS A 80 -18.51 8.77 13.53
C HIS A 80 -19.34 9.53 14.59
N PRO A 81 -20.63 9.83 14.35
CA PRO A 81 -21.41 10.76 15.17
C PRO A 81 -21.52 10.35 16.65
N ALA A 82 -21.41 9.05 16.97
CA ALA A 82 -21.46 8.53 18.34
C ALA A 82 -20.09 8.46 19.06
N ARG A 83 -18.98 8.83 18.41
CA ARG A 83 -17.62 8.71 18.99
C ARG A 83 -16.87 10.04 19.11
N ARG A 84 -17.48 11.14 18.64
CA ARG A 84 -16.92 12.49 18.72
C ARG A 84 -16.59 12.93 20.15
N ASP A 85 -17.37 12.47 21.12
CA ASP A 85 -17.23 12.82 22.54
C ASP A 85 -16.06 12.08 23.24
N LEU A 86 -15.51 11.04 22.61
CA LEU A 86 -14.37 10.26 23.13
C LEU A 86 -13.02 10.87 22.77
N ALA A 87 -12.99 11.85 21.85
CA ALA A 87 -11.76 12.51 21.42
C ALA A 87 -11.38 13.74 22.28
N THR A 88 -12.26 14.18 23.19
CA THR A 88 -12.08 15.38 24.02
C THR A 88 -11.94 15.10 25.53
N ALA A 89 -11.76 13.84 25.93
CA ALA A 89 -11.49 13.44 27.31
C ALA A 89 -10.03 13.01 27.47
#